data_AF-A0A8J3XFM2-F1
#
_entry.id   AF-A0A8J3XFM2-F1
#
_cell.length_a   1.000
_cell.length_b   1.000
_cell.length_c   1.000
_cell.angle_alpha   90.00
_cell.angle_beta   90.00
_cell.angle_gamma   90.00
#
_symmetry.space_group_name_H-M   'P 1'
#
loop_
_entity.id
_entity.type
_entity.pdbx_description
1 polymer ?
#
loop_
_entity_poly.entity_id
_entity_poly.type
_entity_poly.pdbx_seq_one_letter_code
_entity_poly.pdbx_strand_id
1 'polypeptide(L)'
;MNDHHEDPLREAAAQGLERAVQLTSVAGAAAQFRVQMKAERAREQAEQQQQLARQLRTAHRAARHAARLQWLPANDPAWLKRANLNHVAQAWAATIPYIAEDKAAERTRLKCEERLRQLHPYGMHQYDRLMSEGSAPEQAMRKAAPFFSREPNPRTGHAAPRRRELSPVELAQQDFPMPMAAVLGAKPVATPAVQSARPTHRAALNPKRDHRLRED
;
A
#
# COMPACT_ATOMS: atom_id res chain seq x y z
N MET A 1 -60.05 -66.28 -52.79
CA MET A 1 -59.94 -64.87 -52.34
C MET A 1 -60.14 -64.90 -50.83
N ASN A 2 -59.06 -64.97 -50.07
CA ASN A 2 -59.07 -64.80 -48.62
C ASN A 2 -58.18 -63.59 -48.34
N ASP A 3 -58.80 -62.48 -47.97
CA ASP A 3 -58.11 -61.29 -47.53
C ASP A 3 -57.55 -61.54 -46.13
N HIS A 4 -56.23 -61.67 -46.04
CA HIS A 4 -55.50 -61.64 -44.79
C HIS A 4 -55.57 -60.21 -44.22
N HIS A 5 -56.51 -59.95 -43.31
CA HIS A 5 -56.41 -58.79 -42.42
C HIS A 5 -55.33 -59.10 -41.37
N GLU A 6 -54.08 -58.76 -41.68
CA GLU A 6 -53.09 -58.54 -40.64
C GLU A 6 -53.50 -57.32 -39.82
N ASP A 7 -53.39 -57.47 -38.51
CA ASP A 7 -53.93 -56.57 -37.51
C ASP A 7 -53.14 -55.24 -37.51
N PRO A 8 -53.73 -54.11 -37.96
CA PRO A 8 -53.01 -52.85 -38.16
C PRO A 8 -52.43 -52.27 -36.85
N LEU A 9 -52.96 -52.71 -35.70
CA LEU A 9 -52.46 -52.34 -34.39
C LEU A 9 -51.10 -52.98 -34.07
N ARG A 10 -50.84 -54.18 -34.59
CA ARG A 10 -49.57 -54.90 -34.38
C ARG A 10 -48.46 -54.34 -35.26
N GLU A 11 -48.78 -53.96 -36.49
CA GLU A 11 -47.86 -53.25 -37.38
C GLU A 11 -47.48 -51.87 -36.83
N ALA A 12 -48.45 -51.11 -36.30
CA ALA A 12 -48.19 -49.82 -35.66
C ALA A 12 -47.31 -49.96 -34.40
N ALA A 13 -47.52 -51.01 -33.60
CA ALA A 13 -46.70 -51.30 -32.43
C ALA A 13 -45.26 -51.71 -32.81
N ALA A 14 -45.09 -52.51 -33.86
CA ALA A 14 -43.77 -52.89 -34.38
C ALA A 14 -43.00 -51.69 -34.95
N GLN A 15 -43.66 -50.83 -35.75
CA GLN A 15 -43.09 -49.58 -36.27
C GLN A 15 -42.77 -48.58 -35.15
N GLY A 16 -43.56 -48.55 -34.07
CA GLY A 16 -43.32 -47.72 -32.89
C GLY A 16 -42.07 -48.15 -32.12
N LEU A 17 -41.86 -49.46 -31.96
CA LEU A 17 -40.67 -50.03 -31.32
C LEU A 17 -39.41 -49.81 -32.15
N GLU A 18 -39.49 -49.96 -33.47
CA GLU A 18 -38.37 -49.70 -34.38
C GLU A 18 -37.93 -48.23 -34.33
N ARG A 19 -38.89 -47.29 -34.37
CA ARG A 19 -38.62 -45.86 -34.23
C ARG A 19 -38.08 -45.50 -32.84
N ALA A 20 -38.55 -46.14 -31.78
CA ALA A 20 -38.02 -45.92 -30.43
C ALA A 20 -36.55 -46.33 -30.30
N VAL A 21 -36.14 -47.45 -30.91
CA VAL A 21 -34.74 -47.90 -30.96
C VAL A 21 -33.86 -46.99 -31.83
N GLN A 22 -34.40 -46.48 -32.94
CA GLN A 22 -33.68 -45.49 -33.77
C GLN A 22 -33.48 -44.17 -33.01
N LEU A 23 -34.47 -43.72 -32.23
CA LEU A 23 -34.40 -42.49 -31.44
C LEU A 23 -33.43 -42.59 -30.25
N THR A 24 -33.28 -43.76 -29.61
CA THR A 24 -32.29 -43.93 -28.53
C THR A 24 -30.84 -43.87 -29.07
N SER A 25 -30.59 -44.39 -30.27
CA SER A 25 -29.29 -44.29 -30.94
C SER A 25 -28.93 -42.83 -31.29
N VAL A 26 -29.90 -42.06 -31.79
CA VAL A 26 -29.71 -40.63 -32.08
C VAL A 26 -29.49 -39.82 -30.79
N ALA A 27 -30.20 -40.13 -29.71
CA ALA A 27 -30.02 -39.48 -28.41
C ALA A 27 -28.62 -39.75 -27.81
N GLY A 28 -28.10 -40.98 -27.95
CA GLY A 28 -26.75 -41.34 -27.52
C GLY A 28 -25.66 -40.57 -28.28
N ALA A 29 -25.80 -40.46 -29.61
CA ALA A 29 -24.87 -39.70 -30.45
C ALA A 29 -24.86 -38.20 -30.10
N ALA A 30 -26.03 -37.60 -29.85
CA ALA A 30 -26.13 -36.20 -29.44
C ALA A 30 -25.46 -35.93 -28.07
N ALA A 31 -25.57 -36.87 -27.13
CA ALA A 31 -24.90 -36.77 -25.83
C ALA A 31 -23.37 -36.81 -25.99
N GLN A 32 -22.85 -37.73 -26.80
CA GLN A 32 -21.43 -37.86 -27.10
C GLN A 32 -20.88 -36.59 -27.77
N PHE A 33 -21.60 -36.02 -28.73
CA PHE A 33 -21.19 -34.77 -29.39
C PHE A 33 -21.11 -33.59 -28.40
N ARG A 34 -22.06 -33.46 -27.47
CA ARG A 34 -21.99 -32.43 -26.42
C ARG A 34 -20.80 -32.61 -25.49
N VAL A 35 -20.46 -33.85 -25.13
CA VAL A 35 -19.27 -34.14 -24.31
C VAL A 35 -17.99 -33.76 -25.07
N GLN A 36 -17.90 -34.10 -26.36
CA GLN A 36 -16.77 -33.70 -27.21
C GLN A 36 -16.64 -32.18 -27.32
N MET A 37 -17.73 -31.46 -27.62
CA MET A 37 -17.74 -30.00 -27.68
C MET A 37 -17.33 -29.34 -26.36
N LYS A 38 -17.75 -29.90 -25.22
CA LYS A 38 -17.31 -29.41 -23.89
C LYS A 38 -15.83 -29.65 -23.67
N ALA A 39 -15.31 -30.81 -24.08
CA ALA A 39 -13.90 -31.14 -23.95
C ALA A 39 -13.02 -30.23 -24.83
N GLU A 40 -13.46 -29.91 -26.05
CA GLU A 40 -12.77 -28.96 -26.93
C GLU A 40 -12.73 -27.55 -26.33
N ARG A 41 -13.86 -27.02 -25.87
CA ARG A 41 -13.91 -25.71 -25.20
C ARG A 41 -13.03 -25.67 -23.96
N ALA A 42 -12.99 -26.74 -23.17
CA ALA A 42 -12.12 -26.82 -22.01
C ALA A 42 -10.63 -26.79 -22.40
N ARG A 43 -10.25 -27.43 -23.52
CA ARG A 43 -8.89 -27.39 -24.06
C ARG A 43 -8.52 -25.98 -24.54
N GLU A 44 -9.39 -25.34 -25.33
CA GLU A 44 -9.17 -23.96 -25.81
C GLU A 44 -9.01 -22.99 -24.65
N GLN A 45 -9.86 -23.09 -23.63
CA GLN A 45 -9.75 -22.27 -22.42
C GLN A 45 -8.45 -22.54 -21.66
N ALA A 46 -8.05 -23.80 -21.52
CA ALA A 46 -6.79 -24.14 -20.87
C ALA A 46 -5.58 -23.60 -21.64
N GLU A 47 -5.60 -23.66 -22.97
CA GLU A 47 -4.56 -23.08 -23.84
C GLU A 47 -4.50 -21.56 -23.69
N GLN A 48 -5.64 -20.87 -23.72
CA GLN A 48 -5.72 -19.42 -23.51
C GLN A 48 -5.20 -19.03 -22.13
N GLN A 49 -5.58 -19.75 -21.08
CA GLN A 49 -5.09 -19.52 -19.73
C GLN A 49 -3.58 -19.74 -19.64
N GLN A 50 -3.05 -20.78 -20.27
CA GLN A 50 -1.62 -21.03 -20.32
C GLN A 50 -0.88 -19.93 -21.09
N GLN A 51 -1.43 -19.45 -22.20
CA GLN A 51 -0.85 -18.34 -22.96
C GLN A 51 -0.84 -17.05 -22.15
N LEU A 52 -1.96 -16.70 -21.51
CA LEU A 52 -2.05 -15.54 -20.62
C LEU A 52 -1.08 -15.66 -19.44
N ALA A 53 -0.98 -16.83 -18.82
CA ALA A 53 -0.01 -17.07 -17.75
C ALA A 53 1.44 -16.95 -18.23
N ARG A 54 1.76 -17.42 -19.45
CA ARG A 54 3.09 -17.24 -20.06
C ARG A 54 3.38 -15.77 -20.32
N GLN A 55 2.43 -15.03 -20.89
CA GLN A 55 2.55 -13.59 -21.15
C GLN A 55 2.80 -12.80 -19.85
N LEU A 56 2.02 -13.08 -18.80
CA LEU A 56 2.22 -12.47 -17.48
C LEU A 56 3.61 -12.79 -16.91
N ARG A 57 4.05 -14.06 -16.98
CA ARG A 57 5.39 -14.45 -16.53
C ARG A 57 6.50 -13.74 -17.32
N THR A 58 6.36 -13.61 -18.63
CA THR A 58 7.33 -12.87 -19.45
C THR A 58 7.35 -11.38 -19.11
N ALA A 59 6.19 -10.77 -18.91
CA ALA A 59 6.08 -9.36 -18.50
C ALA A 59 6.71 -9.12 -17.13
N HIS A 60 6.43 -9.99 -16.14
CA HIS A 60 7.06 -9.91 -14.81
C HIS A 60 8.58 -10.06 -14.88
N ARG A 61 9.10 -10.98 -15.70
CA ARG A 61 10.55 -11.14 -15.90
C ARG A 61 11.16 -9.89 -16.53
N ALA A 62 10.55 -9.36 -17.58
CA ALA A 62 11.01 -8.14 -18.25
C ALA A 62 11.03 -6.95 -17.28
N ALA A 63 9.97 -6.75 -16.50
CA ALA A 63 9.91 -5.72 -15.47
C ALA A 63 11.02 -5.88 -14.43
N ARG A 64 11.29 -7.10 -13.96
CA ARG A 64 12.39 -7.39 -13.02
C ARG A 64 13.77 -7.10 -13.61
N HIS A 65 14.01 -7.43 -14.87
CA HIS A 65 15.26 -7.12 -15.55
C HIS A 65 15.43 -5.60 -15.71
N ALA A 66 14.39 -4.89 -16.13
CA ALA A 66 14.40 -3.44 -16.26
C ALA A 66 14.66 -2.76 -14.90
N ALA A 67 14.00 -3.23 -13.84
CA ALA A 67 14.26 -2.74 -12.49
C ALA A 67 15.71 -2.98 -12.10
N ARG A 68 16.26 -4.19 -12.30
CA ARG A 68 17.67 -4.51 -12.02
C ARG A 68 18.64 -3.50 -12.62
N LEU A 69 18.42 -3.03 -13.84
CA LEU A 69 19.29 -2.03 -14.46
C LEU A 69 19.30 -0.68 -13.70
N GLN A 70 18.24 -0.35 -12.98
CA GLN A 70 18.14 0.91 -12.22
C GLN A 70 18.89 0.88 -10.88
N TRP A 71 18.99 -0.29 -10.22
CA TRP A 71 19.65 -0.41 -8.92
C TRP A 71 20.98 -1.15 -8.94
N LEU A 72 21.34 -1.82 -10.05
CA LEU A 72 22.65 -2.46 -10.19
C LEU A 72 23.84 -1.50 -9.96
N PRO A 73 23.82 -0.22 -10.41
CA PRO A 73 24.92 0.71 -10.16
C PRO A 73 25.20 0.95 -8.67
N ALA A 74 24.19 0.85 -7.81
CA ALA A 74 24.36 0.99 -6.37
C ALA A 74 25.14 -0.17 -5.72
N ASN A 75 25.47 -1.23 -6.46
CA ASN A 75 26.43 -2.22 -6.00
C ASN A 75 27.89 -1.80 -6.17
N ASP A 76 28.19 -0.85 -7.05
CA ASP A 76 29.52 -0.27 -7.23
C ASP A 76 29.79 0.80 -6.15
N PRO A 77 30.78 0.58 -5.26
CA PRO A 77 31.16 1.56 -4.25
C PRO A 77 31.61 2.91 -4.84
N ALA A 78 32.24 2.92 -6.02
CA ALA A 78 32.71 4.15 -6.67
C ALA A 78 31.56 4.97 -7.24
N TRP A 79 30.49 4.30 -7.72
CA TRP A 79 29.25 4.96 -8.10
C TRP A 79 28.56 5.56 -6.87
N LEU A 80 28.38 4.79 -5.80
CA LEU A 80 27.70 5.26 -4.58
C LEU A 80 28.35 6.52 -3.98
N LYS A 81 29.69 6.57 -3.94
CA LYS A 81 30.44 7.73 -3.43
C LYS A 81 30.18 9.02 -4.21
N ARG A 82 29.88 8.92 -5.51
CA ARG A 82 29.66 10.06 -6.42
C ARG A 82 28.18 10.36 -6.67
N ALA A 83 27.31 9.38 -6.45
CA ALA A 83 25.88 9.52 -6.66
C ALA A 83 25.30 10.60 -5.75
N ASN A 84 24.46 11.46 -6.34
CA ASN A 84 23.68 12.47 -5.63
C ASN A 84 22.42 11.86 -5.01
N LEU A 85 21.70 12.66 -4.23
CA LEU A 85 20.50 12.23 -3.52
C LEU A 85 19.46 11.57 -4.45
N ASN A 86 19.20 12.18 -5.61
CA ASN A 86 18.18 11.70 -6.55
C ASN A 86 18.55 10.35 -7.16
N HIS A 87 19.81 10.18 -7.57
CA HIS A 87 20.29 8.90 -8.13
C HIS A 87 20.20 7.78 -7.09
N VAL A 88 20.59 8.05 -5.84
CA VAL A 88 20.52 7.05 -4.76
C VAL A 88 19.07 6.74 -4.40
N ALA A 89 18.20 7.75 -4.33
CA ALA A 89 16.77 7.56 -4.06
C ALA A 89 16.07 6.75 -5.17
N GLN A 90 16.42 6.99 -6.43
CA GLN A 90 15.89 6.22 -7.55
C GLN A 90 16.35 4.75 -7.50
N ALA A 91 17.65 4.51 -7.27
CA ALA A 91 18.17 3.17 -7.11
C ALA A 91 17.54 2.45 -5.90
N TRP A 92 17.35 3.15 -4.77
CA TRP A 92 16.63 2.63 -3.61
C TRP A 92 15.19 2.24 -3.97
N ALA A 93 14.44 3.13 -4.62
CA ALA A 93 13.03 2.88 -4.97
C ALA A 93 12.87 1.66 -5.91
N ALA A 94 13.79 1.49 -6.85
CA ALA A 94 13.80 0.35 -7.77
C ALA A 94 14.05 -1.00 -7.07
N THR A 95 14.58 -1.01 -5.84
CA THR A 95 14.76 -2.24 -5.06
C THR A 95 13.47 -2.71 -4.37
N ILE A 96 12.60 -1.79 -3.98
CA ILE A 96 11.48 -2.02 -3.05
C ILE A 96 10.56 -3.19 -3.43
N PRO A 97 10.13 -3.35 -4.69
CA PRO A 97 9.25 -4.46 -5.06
C PRO A 97 9.90 -5.84 -4.94
N TYR A 98 11.23 -5.91 -4.85
CA TYR A 98 12.00 -7.15 -4.97
C TYR A 98 12.74 -7.57 -3.70
N ILE A 99 12.65 -6.79 -2.61
CA ILE A 99 13.43 -7.03 -1.37
C ILE A 99 13.08 -8.36 -0.68
N ALA A 100 11.84 -8.82 -0.78
CA ALA A 100 11.39 -10.08 -0.18
C ALA A 100 11.90 -11.31 -0.96
N GLU A 101 12.08 -11.18 -2.28
CA GLU A 101 12.44 -12.29 -3.17
C GLU A 101 13.93 -12.33 -3.54
N ASP A 102 14.64 -11.20 -3.42
CA ASP A 102 15.99 -11.04 -3.94
C ASP A 102 16.94 -10.48 -2.88
N LYS A 103 17.82 -11.33 -2.35
CA LYS A 103 18.83 -10.92 -1.37
C LYS A 103 19.77 -9.84 -1.91
N ALA A 104 19.99 -9.74 -3.22
CA ALA A 104 20.77 -8.66 -3.78
C ALA A 104 20.00 -7.32 -3.70
N ALA A 105 18.67 -7.34 -3.88
CA ALA A 105 17.80 -6.15 -3.74
C ALA A 105 17.89 -5.61 -2.34
N GLU A 106 17.75 -6.49 -1.36
CA GLU A 106 17.84 -6.11 0.04
C GLU A 106 19.22 -5.53 0.39
N ARG A 107 20.31 -6.17 -0.04
CA ARG A 107 21.67 -5.64 0.18
C ARG A 107 21.86 -4.27 -0.47
N THR A 108 21.32 -4.08 -1.68
CA THR A 108 21.47 -2.82 -2.41
C THR A 108 20.64 -1.73 -1.77
N ARG A 109 19.42 -2.04 -1.30
CA ARG A 109 18.57 -1.14 -0.50
C ARG A 109 19.35 -0.61 0.70
N LEU A 110 19.96 -1.50 1.49
CA LEU A 110 20.73 -1.13 2.69
C LEU A 110 21.92 -0.23 2.36
N LYS A 111 22.65 -0.50 1.28
CA LYS A 111 23.74 0.37 0.80
C LYS A 111 23.23 1.75 0.38
N CYS A 112 22.11 1.82 -0.33
CA CYS A 112 21.49 3.08 -0.69
C CYS A 112 21.07 3.85 0.56
N GLU A 113 20.45 3.20 1.55
CA GLU A 113 20.05 3.84 2.80
C GLU A 113 21.22 4.41 3.58
N GLU A 114 22.33 3.67 3.65
CA GLU A 114 23.55 4.17 4.27
C GLU A 114 24.06 5.42 3.56
N ARG A 115 24.04 5.42 2.22
CA ARG A 115 24.41 6.61 1.45
C ARG A 115 23.42 7.76 1.64
N LEU A 116 22.13 7.48 1.74
CA LEU A 116 21.10 8.49 2.04
C LEU A 116 21.32 9.09 3.44
N ARG A 117 21.75 8.31 4.43
CA ARG A 117 22.09 8.81 5.77
C ARG A 117 23.26 9.80 5.72
N GLN A 118 24.24 9.55 4.87
CA GLN A 118 25.37 10.46 4.66
C GLN A 118 24.97 11.75 3.93
N LEU A 119 24.11 11.64 2.92
CA LEU A 119 23.70 12.78 2.10
C LEU A 119 22.65 13.66 2.80
N HIS A 120 21.73 13.06 3.55
CA HIS A 120 20.61 13.75 4.15
C HIS A 120 20.23 13.14 5.52
N PRO A 121 21.05 13.35 6.57
CA PRO A 121 20.84 12.76 7.89
C PRO A 121 19.47 13.06 8.49
N TYR A 122 18.98 14.30 8.34
CA TYR A 122 17.72 14.72 8.95
C TYR A 122 16.49 13.94 8.44
N GLY A 123 16.39 13.80 7.11
CA GLY A 123 15.34 13.00 6.46
C GLY A 123 15.43 11.52 6.83
N MET A 124 16.64 10.96 6.86
CA MET A 124 16.84 9.57 7.25
C MET A 124 16.58 9.31 8.74
N HIS A 125 16.77 10.28 9.63
CA HIS A 125 16.35 10.13 11.03
C HIS A 125 14.83 9.92 11.14
N GLN A 126 14.03 10.61 10.35
CA GLN A 126 12.57 10.39 10.32
C GLN A 126 12.23 9.01 9.78
N TYR A 127 12.95 8.56 8.74
CA TYR A 127 12.83 7.21 8.21
C TYR A 127 13.14 6.14 9.27
N ASP A 128 14.29 6.24 9.94
CA ASP A 128 14.73 5.27 10.95
C ASP A 128 13.76 5.22 12.14
N ARG A 129 13.18 6.37 12.54
CA ARG A 129 12.11 6.42 13.55
C ARG A 129 10.87 5.63 13.08
N LEU A 130 10.38 5.88 11.87
CA LEU A 130 9.22 5.17 11.31
C LEU A 130 9.46 3.66 11.16
N MET A 131 10.69 3.28 10.82
CA MET A 131 11.12 1.88 10.78
C MET A 131 11.09 1.23 12.17
N SER A 132 11.53 1.95 13.21
CA SER A 132 11.45 1.47 14.61
C SER A 132 10.02 1.34 15.13
N GLU A 133 9.09 2.13 14.59
CA GLU A 133 7.65 2.03 14.85
C GLU A 133 6.99 0.86 14.08
N GLY A 134 7.76 0.09 13.29
CA GLY A 134 7.27 -1.08 12.55
C GLY A 134 6.69 -0.77 11.17
N SER A 135 6.86 0.45 10.64
CA SER A 135 6.43 0.77 9.28
C SER A 135 7.25 -0.01 8.26
N ALA A 136 6.62 -0.48 7.18
CA ALA A 136 7.33 -1.07 6.06
C ALA A 136 8.26 -0.03 5.38
N PRO A 137 9.40 -0.43 4.79
CA PRO A 137 10.39 0.50 4.21
C PRO A 137 9.80 1.52 3.22
N GLU A 138 8.90 1.06 2.34
CA GLU A 138 8.23 1.93 1.38
C GLU A 138 7.41 3.02 2.07
N GLN A 139 6.60 2.62 3.05
CA GLN A 139 5.71 3.51 3.78
C GLN A 139 6.52 4.50 4.63
N ALA A 140 7.59 4.02 5.27
CA ALA A 140 8.50 4.84 6.06
C ALA A 140 9.15 5.91 5.17
N MET A 141 9.68 5.54 4.01
CA MET A 141 10.32 6.52 3.11
C MET A 141 9.31 7.50 2.51
N ARG A 142 8.10 7.04 2.17
CA ARG A 142 7.04 7.91 1.65
C ARG A 142 6.65 8.99 2.66
N LYS A 143 6.55 8.63 3.94
CA LYS A 143 6.30 9.58 5.03
C LYS A 143 7.52 10.47 5.34
N ALA A 144 8.73 9.95 5.13
CA ALA A 144 9.98 10.70 5.31
C ALA A 144 10.30 11.66 4.14
N ALA A 145 9.75 11.41 2.94
CA ALA A 145 10.04 12.17 1.71
C ALA A 145 9.94 13.70 1.87
N PRO A 146 8.91 14.27 2.54
CA PRO A 146 8.81 15.72 2.74
C PRO A 146 9.94 16.34 3.58
N PHE A 147 10.70 15.53 4.32
CA PHE A 147 11.82 16.02 5.12
C PHE A 147 13.11 16.12 4.32
N PHE A 148 13.19 15.51 3.13
CA PHE A 148 14.34 15.63 2.21
C PHE A 148 14.38 16.96 1.46
N SER A 149 13.28 17.73 1.47
CA SER A 149 13.25 19.09 0.88
C SER A 149 13.72 20.17 1.85
N ARG A 150 13.99 19.82 3.12
CA ARG A 150 14.55 20.74 4.11
C ARG A 150 16.08 20.70 4.04
N GLU A 151 16.75 21.65 4.69
CA GLU A 151 18.21 21.60 4.79
C GLU A 151 18.65 20.25 5.39
N PRO A 152 19.65 19.56 4.80
CA PRO A 152 20.12 18.24 5.25
C PRO A 152 20.53 18.20 6.72
N ASN A 153 21.00 19.34 7.22
CA ASN A 153 21.34 19.57 8.61
C ASN A 153 20.70 20.90 9.05
N PRO A 154 19.45 20.90 9.57
CA PRO A 154 18.80 22.12 10.02
C PRO A 154 19.44 22.69 11.31
N ARG A 155 20.44 22.00 11.87
CA ARG A 155 21.19 22.41 13.07
C ARG A 155 22.56 22.98 12.71
N THR A 156 22.61 23.80 11.67
CA THR A 156 23.79 24.61 11.29
C THR A 156 23.86 25.95 12.02
N GLY A 157 22.84 26.31 12.81
CA GLY A 157 22.94 27.39 13.80
C GLY A 157 23.76 26.93 15.01
N HIS A 158 24.71 27.78 15.45
CA HIS A 158 25.64 27.65 16.58
C HIS A 158 25.39 26.52 17.59
N ALA A 159 26.48 25.88 18.02
CA ALA A 159 26.48 24.94 19.15
C ALA A 159 25.54 25.44 20.24
N ALA A 160 24.61 24.58 20.69
CA ALA A 160 23.68 24.92 21.75
C ALA A 160 24.50 25.59 22.88
N PRO A 161 24.11 26.79 23.36
CA PRO A 161 24.90 27.50 24.35
C PRO A 161 25.18 26.52 25.48
N ARG A 162 26.48 26.33 25.81
CA ARG A 162 26.87 25.45 26.92
C ARG A 162 26.03 25.88 28.11
N ARG A 163 25.09 25.03 28.51
CA ARG A 163 24.32 25.26 29.72
C ARG A 163 25.37 25.36 30.83
N ARG A 164 25.52 26.55 31.41
CA ARG A 164 26.44 26.78 32.52
C ARG A 164 26.15 25.70 33.55
N GLU A 165 27.14 24.87 33.85
CA GLU A 165 27.00 23.88 34.91
C GLU A 165 26.62 24.65 36.17
N LEU A 166 25.44 24.35 36.70
CA LEU A 166 24.99 24.91 37.96
C LEU A 166 25.96 24.38 39.01
N SER A 167 26.77 25.27 39.58
CA SER A 167 27.61 24.87 40.70
C SER A 167 26.70 24.44 41.86
N PRO A 168 27.05 23.38 42.63
CA PRO A 168 26.28 22.99 43.81
C PRO A 168 26.06 24.13 44.80
N VAL A 169 26.97 25.12 44.78
CA VAL A 169 26.92 26.34 45.60
C VAL A 169 25.84 27.32 45.13
N GLU A 170 25.64 27.49 43.82
CA GLU A 170 24.56 28.33 43.27
C GLU A 170 23.17 27.72 43.48
N LEU A 171 23.04 26.39 43.52
CA LEU A 171 21.77 25.73 43.88
C LEU A 171 21.43 25.87 45.37
N ALA A 172 22.43 25.89 46.23
CA ALA A 172 22.25 26.02 47.68
C ALA A 172 22.01 27.48 48.13
N GLN A 173 22.41 28.47 47.30
CA GLN A 173 22.22 29.90 47.56
C GLN A 173 20.99 30.50 46.87
N GLN A 174 20.35 29.78 45.95
CA GLN A 174 19.02 30.18 45.48
C GLN A 174 18.01 29.91 46.58
N ASP A 175 17.66 30.95 47.32
CA ASP A 175 16.45 30.99 48.13
C ASP A 175 15.26 30.69 47.22
N PHE A 176 14.83 29.43 47.20
CA PHE A 176 13.58 29.02 46.57
C PHE A 176 12.47 29.85 47.23
N PRO A 177 11.71 30.68 46.47
CA PRO A 177 10.70 31.49 47.09
C PRO A 177 9.53 30.59 47.42
N MET A 178 9.27 30.48 48.72
CA MET A 178 8.09 29.98 49.41
C MET A 178 8.17 28.53 49.94
N PRO A 179 8.00 28.34 51.26
CA PRO A 179 7.74 27.01 51.81
C PRO A 179 6.40 26.50 51.28
N MET A 180 6.27 25.18 51.05
CA MET A 180 5.05 24.53 50.53
C MET A 180 3.77 24.92 51.31
N ALA A 181 3.88 25.25 52.59
CA ALA A 181 2.77 25.75 53.40
C ALA A 181 2.17 27.08 52.88
N ALA A 182 2.99 27.95 52.28
CA ALA A 182 2.53 29.20 51.69
C ALA A 182 1.80 28.99 50.34
N VAL A 183 2.11 27.91 49.63
CA VAL A 183 1.40 27.53 48.38
C VAL A 183 0.01 26.95 48.69
N LEU A 184 -0.13 26.24 49.81
CA LEU A 184 -1.39 25.62 50.23
C LEU A 184 -2.37 26.61 50.90
N GLY A 185 -1.89 27.76 51.38
CA GLY A 185 -2.71 28.82 52.00
C GLY A 185 -3.11 29.97 51.06
N ALA A 186 -2.50 30.08 49.88
CA ALA A 186 -2.81 31.15 48.94
C ALA A 186 -4.12 30.85 48.18
N LYS A 187 -5.17 31.64 48.45
CA LYS A 187 -6.36 31.68 47.59
C LYS A 187 -5.93 32.01 46.15
N PRO A 188 -6.52 31.38 45.12
CA PRO A 188 -6.11 31.58 43.74
C PRO A 188 -6.23 33.05 43.38
N VAL A 189 -5.07 33.67 43.10
CA VAL A 189 -4.99 35.00 42.49
C VAL A 189 -5.56 34.89 41.09
N ALA A 190 -6.59 35.70 40.81
CA ALA A 190 -7.20 35.82 39.50
C ALA A 190 -6.12 36.13 38.45
N THR A 191 -6.07 35.27 37.42
CA THR A 191 -5.22 35.42 36.25
C THR A 191 -5.56 36.74 35.54
N PRO A 192 -4.60 37.62 35.24
CA PRO A 192 -4.88 38.75 34.37
C PRO A 192 -5.19 38.22 32.96
N ALA A 193 -6.38 38.55 32.48
CA ALA A 193 -6.89 38.17 31.17
C ALA A 193 -5.91 38.58 30.06
N VAL A 194 -5.42 37.58 29.32
CA VAL A 194 -4.78 37.78 28.02
C VAL A 194 -5.80 38.45 27.11
N GLN A 195 -5.58 39.72 26.81
CA GLN A 195 -6.39 40.50 25.87
C GLN A 195 -6.31 39.85 24.49
N SER A 196 -7.35 39.08 24.18
CA SER A 196 -7.62 38.60 22.82
C SER A 196 -8.11 39.78 21.99
N ALA A 197 -7.21 40.38 21.21
CA ALA A 197 -7.60 41.30 20.16
C ALA A 197 -8.34 40.51 19.06
N ARG A 198 -9.66 40.68 19.01
CA ARG A 198 -10.53 40.19 17.94
C ARG A 198 -11.04 41.42 17.17
N PRO A 199 -10.83 41.54 15.86
CA PRO A 199 -11.48 42.60 15.09
C PRO A 199 -12.93 42.19 14.81
N THR A 200 -13.86 43.05 15.23
CA THR A 200 -15.29 42.94 14.94
C THR A 200 -15.64 43.81 13.72
N HIS A 201 -16.07 43.18 12.64
CA HIS A 201 -16.91 43.84 11.64
C HIS A 201 -18.35 43.30 11.74
N ARG A 202 -19.13 44.11 12.45
CA ARG A 202 -20.56 44.45 12.37
C ARG A 202 -21.44 43.74 11.30
N ALA A 203 -22.33 42.87 11.82
CA ALA A 203 -23.80 42.82 11.73
C ALA A 203 -24.57 43.12 10.42
N ALA A 204 -25.43 42.16 10.02
CA ALA A 204 -26.88 42.31 9.75
C ALA A 204 -27.52 40.90 9.58
N LEU A 205 -28.46 40.46 10.45
CA LEU A 205 -29.93 40.38 10.21
C LEU A 205 -30.31 39.44 9.04
N ASN A 206 -31.21 38.45 9.10
CA ASN A 206 -32.22 37.96 10.05
C ASN A 206 -32.72 36.55 9.52
N PRO A 207 -33.86 35.92 9.90
CA PRO A 207 -33.91 34.50 10.29
C PRO A 207 -34.92 33.64 9.48
N LYS A 208 -35.13 32.40 9.96
CA LYS A 208 -36.24 31.46 9.66
C LYS A 208 -36.19 30.68 8.32
N ARG A 209 -36.08 29.35 8.43
CA ARG A 209 -37.26 28.46 8.38
C ARG A 209 -36.94 27.02 8.76
N ASP A 210 -37.74 26.53 9.69
CA ASP A 210 -37.98 25.13 10.01
C ASP A 210 -38.49 24.32 8.82
N HIS A 211 -38.07 23.05 8.76
CA HIS A 211 -38.84 21.82 8.51
C HIS A 211 -37.78 20.70 8.40
N ARG A 212 -37.50 19.88 9.43
CA ARG A 212 -38.30 18.85 10.11
C ARG A 212 -38.93 17.81 9.16
N LEU A 213 -38.56 16.55 9.44
CA LEU A 213 -39.20 15.27 9.10
C LEU A 213 -38.88 14.75 7.68
N ARG A 214 -38.70 13.46 7.40
CA ARG A 214 -38.64 12.18 8.14
C ARG A 214 -38.32 11.11 7.07
N GLU A 215 -37.80 9.97 7.51
CA GLU A 215 -38.09 8.59 7.04
C GLU A 215 -38.07 8.31 5.52
N ASP A 216 -37.11 7.49 5.07
CA ASP A 216 -37.26 6.03 4.95
C ASP A 216 -35.89 5.32 4.93
#